data_AF-A0A526YLA2-F1
#
_entry.id   AF-A0A526YLA2-F1
#
_cell.length_a   1.000
_cell.length_b   1.000
_cell.length_c   1.000
_cell.angle_alpha   90.00
_cell.angle_beta   90.00
_cell.angle_gamma   90.00
#
_symmetry.space_group_name_H-M   'P 1'
#
loop_
_entity.id
_entity.type
_entity.pdbx_description
1 polymer ?
#
loop_
_entity_poly.entity_id
_entity_poly.type
_entity_poly.pdbx_seq_one_letter_code
_entity_poly.pdbx_strand_id
1 'polypeptide(L)'
;MLNGNSITRERIAAMEPRIRPFVRHTPVLRVDMADFGRPPLAVDLKLECLQHSGSFKARGAFTNLLERLVPKAGVGGARYAEALAASEDFAERSGALQIHAFNQQETLVGQGTLGLEIEADLPELDTLLVAVGGGGLIGGIAAWFAGRIRIIAVEPEGAPTL
;
A
#
# COMPACT_ATOMS: atom_id res chain seq x y z
N MET A 1 0.99 -12.85 -24.74
CA MET A 1 0.70 -13.36 -23.38
C MET A 1 1.17 -12.29 -22.42
N LEU A 2 0.26 -11.69 -21.63
CA LEU A 2 0.68 -10.76 -20.56
C LEU A 2 1.46 -11.60 -19.55
N ASN A 3 2.74 -11.26 -19.31
CA ASN A 3 3.50 -11.88 -18.24
C ASN A 3 2.71 -11.69 -16.95
N GLY A 4 2.25 -12.77 -16.32
CA GLY A 4 1.52 -12.76 -15.03
C GLY A 4 2.32 -12.20 -13.84
N ASN A 5 3.48 -11.62 -14.13
CA ASN A 5 4.50 -11.14 -13.20
C ASN A 5 4.65 -9.61 -13.23
N SER A 6 3.70 -8.87 -13.79
CA SER A 6 3.74 -7.40 -13.90
C SER A 6 2.65 -6.75 -13.04
N ILE A 7 2.97 -5.60 -12.44
CA ILE A 7 2.05 -4.79 -11.64
C ILE A 7 1.43 -3.78 -12.58
N THR A 8 0.26 -4.09 -13.14
CA THR A 8 -0.41 -3.25 -14.13
C THR A 8 -1.72 -2.68 -13.58
N ARG A 9 -2.21 -1.60 -14.22
CA ARG A 9 -3.49 -0.99 -13.90
C ARG A 9 -4.64 -1.99 -14.01
N GLU A 10 -4.60 -2.88 -15.01
CA GLU A 10 -5.61 -3.91 -15.23
C GLU A 10 -5.60 -4.96 -14.11
N ARG A 11 -4.41 -5.41 -13.65
CA ARG A 11 -4.30 -6.35 -12.53
C ARG A 11 -4.81 -5.71 -11.23
N ILE A 12 -4.50 -4.43 -11.00
CA ILE A 12 -5.01 -3.67 -9.86
C ILE A 12 -6.54 -3.57 -9.91
N ALA A 13 -7.11 -3.16 -11.06
CA ALA A 13 -8.55 -3.05 -11.25
C ALA A 13 -9.27 -4.40 -11.06
N ALA A 14 -8.68 -5.50 -11.53
CA ALA A 14 -9.22 -6.84 -11.34
C ALA A 14 -9.14 -7.33 -9.88
N MET A 15 -8.18 -6.82 -9.10
CA MET A 15 -8.01 -7.19 -7.69
C MET A 15 -8.96 -6.43 -6.77
N GLU A 16 -9.26 -5.16 -7.06
CA GLU A 16 -10.14 -4.31 -6.24
C GLU A 16 -11.45 -5.01 -5.81
N PRO A 17 -12.27 -5.58 -6.73
CA PRO A 17 -13.54 -6.18 -6.33
C PRO A 17 -13.35 -7.45 -5.49
N ARG A 18 -12.19 -8.12 -5.57
CA ARG A 18 -11.87 -9.31 -4.77
C ARG A 18 -11.54 -8.96 -3.32
N ILE A 19 -10.81 -7.87 -3.11
CA ILE A 19 -10.46 -7.41 -1.75
C ILE A 19 -11.53 -6.53 -1.13
N ARG A 20 -12.44 -5.95 -1.95
CA ARG A 20 -13.47 -5.00 -1.51
C ARG A 20 -14.24 -5.42 -0.24
N PRO A 21 -14.64 -6.69 -0.04
CA PRO A 21 -15.33 -7.11 1.19
C PRO A 21 -14.50 -7.02 2.47
N PHE A 22 -13.18 -6.91 2.35
CA PHE A 22 -12.22 -6.93 3.45
C PHE A 22 -11.51 -5.58 3.68
N VAL A 23 -11.78 -4.60 2.82
CA VAL A 23 -11.19 -3.25 2.88
C VAL A 23 -12.29 -2.19 2.82
N ARG A 24 -12.08 -1.07 3.50
CA ARG A 24 -12.96 0.11 3.42
C ARG A 24 -12.57 0.98 2.24
N HIS A 25 -13.55 1.58 1.57
CA HIS A 25 -13.30 2.77 0.77
C HIS A 25 -13.13 3.90 1.76
N THR A 26 -11.91 4.40 1.93
CA THR A 26 -11.61 5.40 2.96
C THR A 26 -12.03 6.79 2.48
N PRO A 27 -12.50 7.67 3.38
CA PRO A 27 -12.97 8.99 2.97
C PRO A 27 -11.81 9.89 2.53
N VAL A 28 -12.16 10.89 1.72
CA VAL A 28 -11.33 12.07 1.46
C VAL A 28 -11.83 13.21 2.33
N LEU A 29 -10.92 13.88 3.04
CA LEU A 29 -11.21 15.10 3.79
C LEU A 29 -10.45 16.26 3.17
N ARG A 30 -11.18 17.28 2.71
CA ARG A 30 -10.59 18.55 2.30
C ARG A 30 -10.30 19.41 3.51
N VAL A 31 -9.10 19.97 3.58
CA VAL A 31 -8.67 20.93 4.60
C VAL A 31 -8.05 22.16 3.94
N ASP A 32 -8.01 23.28 4.65
CA ASP A 32 -7.18 24.42 4.27
C ASP A 32 -5.93 24.45 5.14
N MET A 33 -4.76 24.64 4.54
CA MET A 33 -3.51 24.83 5.27
C MET A 33 -3.54 26.03 6.22
N ALA A 34 -4.44 27.00 6.00
CA ALA A 34 -4.74 28.08 6.95
C ALA A 34 -5.19 27.59 8.33
N ASP A 35 -5.92 26.46 8.40
CA ASP A 35 -6.36 25.84 9.66
C ASP A 35 -5.16 25.35 10.50
N PHE A 36 -4.00 25.20 9.87
CA PHE A 36 -2.73 24.79 10.48
C PHE A 36 -1.70 25.92 10.59
N GLY A 37 -2.14 27.19 10.44
CA GLY A 37 -1.27 28.36 10.54
C GLY A 37 -0.28 28.51 9.37
N ARG A 38 -0.61 27.97 8.19
CA ARG A 38 0.17 28.12 6.95
C ARG A 38 -0.58 29.00 5.95
N PRO A 39 0.07 29.50 4.88
CA PRO A 39 -0.63 30.21 3.82
C PRO A 39 -1.79 29.38 3.24
N PRO A 40 -2.90 30.00 2.83
CA PRO A 40 -4.07 29.28 2.33
C PRO A 40 -3.72 28.39 1.14
N LEU A 41 -4.09 27.12 1.26
CA LEU A 41 -3.91 26.10 0.24
C LEU A 41 -4.88 24.97 0.56
N ALA A 42 -5.82 24.70 -0.35
CA ALA A 42 -6.71 23.56 -0.21
C ALA A 42 -5.91 22.25 -0.42
N VAL A 43 -6.05 21.31 0.51
CA VAL A 43 -5.39 20.00 0.47
C VAL A 43 -6.42 18.92 0.74
N ASP A 44 -6.44 17.89 -0.10
CA ASP A 44 -7.27 16.71 0.08
C ASP A 44 -6.49 15.60 0.79
N LEU A 45 -7.04 15.06 1.87
CA LEU A 45 -6.44 14.01 2.67
C LEU A 45 -7.20 12.69 2.45
N LYS A 46 -6.56 11.70 1.84
CA LYS A 46 -7.10 10.33 1.75
C LYS A 46 -6.82 9.58 3.06
N LEU A 47 -7.87 9.30 3.85
CA LEU A 47 -7.73 8.90 5.25
C LEU A 47 -7.53 7.38 5.45
N GLU A 48 -6.41 6.83 5.01
CA GLU A 48 -6.07 5.41 5.22
C GLU A 48 -5.84 5.04 6.70
N CYS A 49 -5.72 6.02 7.61
CA CYS A 49 -5.77 5.77 9.06
C CYS A 49 -7.13 5.23 9.53
N LEU A 50 -8.20 5.38 8.73
CA LEU A 50 -9.53 4.83 8.99
C LEU A 50 -9.75 3.47 8.32
N GLN A 51 -8.74 2.92 7.64
CA GLN A 51 -8.77 1.56 7.11
C GLN A 51 -8.75 0.54 8.26
N HIS A 52 -9.12 -0.72 7.98
CA HIS A 52 -8.90 -1.81 8.92
C HIS A 52 -7.43 -1.87 9.38
N SER A 53 -7.19 -2.19 10.65
CA SER A 53 -5.88 -2.11 11.33
C SER A 53 -5.26 -0.71 11.46
N GLY A 54 -5.96 0.35 11.03
CA GLY A 54 -5.51 1.74 11.13
C GLY A 54 -4.50 2.15 10.06
N SER A 55 -4.35 1.39 8.98
CA SER A 55 -3.46 1.76 7.86
C SER A 55 -3.80 1.04 6.56
N PHE A 56 -3.19 1.49 5.46
CA PHE A 56 -3.33 0.90 4.12
C PHE A 56 -2.88 -0.56 4.01
N LYS A 57 -2.11 -1.08 4.97
CA LYS A 57 -1.51 -2.43 4.91
C LYS A 57 -2.56 -3.55 4.75
N ALA A 58 -3.80 -3.32 5.18
CA ALA A 58 -4.90 -4.26 4.97
C ALA A 58 -5.07 -4.64 3.48
N ARG A 59 -4.87 -3.70 2.55
CA ARG A 59 -5.08 -3.94 1.10
C ARG A 59 -4.11 -4.98 0.54
N GLY A 60 -2.82 -4.77 0.74
CA GLY A 60 -1.78 -5.74 0.35
C GLY A 60 -1.85 -7.05 1.13
N ALA A 61 -2.22 -7.01 2.41
CA ALA A 61 -2.39 -8.22 3.22
C ALA A 61 -3.51 -9.11 2.68
N PHE A 62 -4.72 -8.58 2.49
CA PHE A 62 -5.84 -9.37 1.95
C PHE A 62 -5.61 -9.83 0.51
N THR A 63 -4.88 -9.06 -0.30
CA THR A 63 -4.46 -9.52 -1.62
C THR A 63 -3.60 -10.79 -1.52
N ASN A 64 -2.60 -10.80 -0.64
CA ASN A 64 -1.79 -12.01 -0.40
C ASN A 64 -2.62 -13.17 0.16
N LEU A 65 -3.50 -12.93 1.13
CA LEU A 65 -4.32 -13.97 1.76
C LEU A 65 -5.33 -14.61 0.79
N LEU A 66 -5.83 -13.85 -0.19
CA LEU A 66 -6.81 -14.35 -1.16
C LEU A 66 -6.16 -15.01 -2.38
N GLU A 67 -4.91 -14.66 -2.69
CA GLU A 67 -4.16 -15.29 -3.78
C GLU A 67 -3.32 -16.48 -3.31
N ARG A 68 -3.19 -16.71 -1.99
CA ARG A 68 -2.23 -17.67 -1.44
C ARG A 68 -2.75 -18.37 -0.17
N LEU A 69 -2.35 -19.62 0.04
CA LEU A 69 -2.70 -20.40 1.25
C LEU A 69 -1.83 -19.98 2.44
N VAL A 70 -2.45 -19.72 3.60
CA VAL A 70 -1.74 -19.24 4.81
C VAL A 70 -1.80 -20.26 5.96
N PRO A 71 -0.68 -20.90 6.31
CA PRO A 71 -0.58 -21.74 7.51
C PRO A 71 -0.41 -20.90 8.79
N LYS A 72 -0.52 -21.55 9.97
CA LYS A 72 -0.33 -20.88 11.28
C LYS A 72 1.08 -20.30 11.40
N ALA A 73 1.20 -19.08 11.92
CA ALA A 73 2.46 -18.38 12.18
C ALA A 73 2.52 -17.86 13.63
N GLY A 74 3.73 -17.51 14.10
CA GLY A 74 4.01 -16.95 15.43
C GLY A 74 4.71 -15.58 15.36
N VAL A 75 5.01 -14.98 16.52
CA VAL A 75 5.74 -13.70 16.66
C VAL A 75 7.09 -13.97 17.33
N GLY A 76 8.19 -13.42 16.80
CA GLY A 76 9.54 -13.56 17.38
C GLY A 76 10.51 -12.47 16.91
N GLY A 77 11.61 -12.29 17.65
CA GLY A 77 12.64 -11.27 17.42
C GLY A 77 12.32 -9.91 18.07
N ALA A 78 13.31 -9.28 18.71
CA ALA A 78 13.14 -7.97 19.36
C ALA A 78 13.40 -6.80 18.40
N ARG A 79 14.14 -7.07 17.32
CA ARG A 79 14.48 -6.10 16.26
C ARG A 79 14.12 -6.69 14.89
N TYR A 80 14.02 -5.83 13.88
CA TYR A 80 13.62 -6.24 12.53
C TYR A 80 14.47 -7.38 11.98
N ALA A 81 15.81 -7.29 12.07
CA ALA A 81 16.70 -8.33 11.54
C ALA A 81 16.49 -9.69 12.22
N GLU A 82 16.27 -9.72 13.53
CA GLU A 82 15.98 -10.96 14.28
C GLU A 82 14.61 -11.53 13.91
N ALA A 83 13.60 -10.65 13.76
CA ALA A 83 12.26 -11.06 13.36
C ALA A 83 12.24 -11.60 11.92
N LEU A 84 13.01 -10.99 11.01
CA LEU A 84 13.18 -11.47 9.63
C LEU A 84 13.84 -12.85 9.61
N ALA A 85 14.98 -13.01 10.30
CA ALA A 85 15.67 -14.30 10.35
C ALA A 85 14.80 -15.40 10.96
N ALA A 86 14.05 -15.11 12.04
CA ALA A 86 13.12 -16.05 12.64
C ALA A 86 11.95 -16.41 11.71
N SER A 87 11.47 -15.45 10.93
CA SER A 87 10.44 -15.65 9.91
C SER A 87 10.94 -16.56 8.78
N GLU A 88 12.16 -16.33 8.29
CA GLU A 88 12.81 -17.13 7.24
C GLU A 88 13.03 -18.57 7.71
N ASP A 89 13.63 -18.77 8.88
CA ASP A 89 13.84 -20.08 9.50
C ASP A 89 12.51 -20.82 9.78
N PHE A 90 11.45 -20.11 10.17
CA PHE A 90 10.13 -20.72 10.30
C PHE A 90 9.57 -21.16 8.94
N ALA A 91 9.69 -20.32 7.92
CA ALA A 91 9.22 -20.63 6.56
C ALA A 91 9.93 -21.87 6.00
N GLU A 92 11.26 -21.95 6.15
CA GLU A 92 12.06 -23.10 5.74
C GLU A 92 11.62 -24.40 6.43
N ARG A 93 11.42 -24.37 7.75
CA ARG A 93 11.10 -25.59 8.53
C ARG A 93 9.66 -26.05 8.38
N SER A 94 8.71 -25.13 8.22
CA SER A 94 7.28 -25.44 8.23
C SER A 94 6.66 -25.52 6.83
N GLY A 95 7.38 -25.07 5.79
CA GLY A 95 6.81 -24.81 4.48
C GLY A 95 5.84 -23.63 4.46
N ALA A 96 5.87 -22.78 5.48
CA ALA A 96 5.03 -21.59 5.54
C ALA A 96 5.42 -20.59 4.44
N LEU A 97 4.40 -19.91 3.96
CA LEU A 97 4.56 -18.91 2.92
C LEU A 97 5.14 -17.61 3.49
N GLN A 98 6.21 -17.12 2.88
CA GLN A 98 6.72 -15.78 3.16
C GLN A 98 5.82 -14.71 2.53
N ILE A 99 5.27 -13.83 3.35
CA ILE A 99 4.55 -12.62 2.93
C ILE A 99 5.40 -11.41 3.29
N HIS A 100 5.95 -10.74 2.28
CA HIS A 100 6.75 -9.55 2.48
C HIS A 100 5.86 -8.32 2.65
N ALA A 101 6.16 -7.49 3.65
CA ALA A 101 5.39 -6.31 3.99
C ALA A 101 5.32 -5.23 2.88
N PHE A 102 6.16 -5.33 1.85
CA PHE A 102 6.23 -4.36 0.76
C PHE A 102 6.83 -4.92 -0.53
N ASN A 103 7.88 -5.76 -0.48
CA ASN A 103 8.58 -6.23 -1.68
C ASN A 103 7.93 -7.49 -2.30
N GLN A 104 6.62 -7.45 -2.52
CA GLN A 104 5.86 -8.53 -3.15
C GLN A 104 4.80 -7.98 -4.10
N GLN A 105 4.61 -8.64 -5.23
CA GLN A 105 3.74 -8.12 -6.29
C GLN A 105 2.29 -8.04 -5.82
N GLU A 106 1.82 -9.06 -5.11
CA GLU A 106 0.48 -9.12 -4.51
C GLU A 106 0.28 -7.95 -3.54
N THR A 107 1.33 -7.62 -2.77
CA THR A 107 1.31 -6.45 -1.89
C THR A 107 1.12 -5.18 -2.70
N LEU A 108 1.95 -4.94 -3.73
CA LEU A 108 1.87 -3.72 -4.56
C LEU A 108 0.54 -3.62 -5.31
N VAL A 109 0.02 -4.74 -5.85
CA VAL A 109 -1.28 -4.79 -6.52
C VAL A 109 -2.40 -4.41 -5.56
N GLY A 110 -2.39 -4.97 -4.36
CA GLY A 110 -3.34 -4.60 -3.32
C GLY A 110 -3.23 -3.12 -2.95
N GLN A 111 -2.02 -2.60 -2.73
CA GLN A 111 -1.83 -1.18 -2.44
C GLN A 111 -2.28 -0.27 -3.58
N GLY A 112 -2.10 -0.70 -4.84
CA GLY A 112 -2.51 0.06 -6.02
C GLY A 112 -4.02 0.31 -6.10
N THR A 113 -4.85 -0.51 -5.45
CA THR A 113 -6.30 -0.28 -5.37
C THR A 113 -6.65 1.05 -4.71
N LEU A 114 -5.76 1.58 -3.86
CA LEU A 114 -5.92 2.93 -3.31
C LEU A 114 -5.85 4.00 -4.41
N GLY A 115 -4.98 3.82 -5.41
CA GLY A 115 -4.89 4.73 -6.55
C GLY A 115 -6.19 4.78 -7.34
N LEU A 116 -6.88 3.64 -7.49
CA LEU A 116 -8.21 3.57 -8.11
C LEU A 116 -9.23 4.39 -7.34
N GLU A 117 -9.31 4.21 -6.02
CA GLU A 117 -10.24 4.98 -5.19
C GLU A 117 -9.93 6.49 -5.23
N ILE A 118 -8.65 6.88 -5.19
CA ILE A 118 -8.24 8.29 -5.30
C ILE A 118 -8.65 8.88 -6.65
N GLU A 119 -8.42 8.18 -7.76
CA GLU A 119 -8.81 8.67 -9.10
C GLU A 119 -10.34 8.82 -9.23
N ALA A 120 -11.11 7.92 -8.60
CA ALA A 120 -12.56 8.00 -8.60
C ALA A 120 -13.09 9.16 -7.73
N ASP A 121 -12.51 9.37 -6.54
CA ASP A 121 -12.92 10.41 -5.60
C ASP A 121 -12.46 11.82 -6.01
N LEU A 122 -11.30 11.90 -6.69
CA LEU A 122 -10.62 13.15 -7.06
C LEU A 122 -10.19 13.10 -8.55
N PRO A 123 -11.14 13.18 -9.49
CA PRO A 123 -10.85 13.02 -10.92
C PRO A 123 -9.97 14.12 -11.52
N GLU A 124 -9.86 15.27 -10.84
CA GLU A 124 -9.03 16.42 -11.26
C GLU A 124 -7.65 16.46 -10.57
N LEU A 125 -7.29 15.42 -9.79
CA LEU A 125 -6.02 15.38 -9.08
C LEU A 125 -4.83 15.41 -10.05
N ASP A 126 -3.92 16.38 -9.89
CA ASP A 126 -2.69 16.49 -10.69
C ASP A 126 -1.42 16.04 -9.94
N THR A 127 -1.44 16.06 -8.61
CA THR A 127 -0.27 15.84 -7.75
C THR A 127 -0.66 15.08 -6.50
N LEU A 128 0.06 13.98 -6.21
CA LEU A 128 -0.15 13.15 -5.04
C LEU A 128 1.15 13.01 -4.23
N LEU A 129 1.09 13.40 -2.95
CA LEU A 129 2.16 13.14 -2.00
C LEU A 129 1.93 11.77 -1.36
N VAL A 130 2.97 10.94 -1.33
CA VAL A 130 2.90 9.58 -0.79
C VAL A 130 4.04 9.36 0.21
N ALA A 131 3.70 8.96 1.43
CA ALA A 131 4.69 8.55 2.41
C ALA A 131 5.41 7.27 1.95
N VAL A 132 6.74 7.27 2.04
CA VAL A 132 7.60 6.17 1.58
C VAL A 132 8.39 5.56 2.73
N GLY A 133 8.55 4.25 2.63
CA GLY A 133 9.48 3.42 3.39
C GLY A 133 9.92 2.33 2.43
N GLY A 134 9.56 1.06 2.65
CA GLY A 134 9.86 -0.03 1.68
C GLY A 134 9.21 0.05 0.29
N GLY A 135 8.57 1.17 -0.10
CA GLY A 135 8.11 1.39 -1.47
C GLY A 135 6.80 0.70 -1.90
N GLY A 136 6.24 -0.23 -1.11
CA GLY A 136 5.06 -1.00 -1.52
C GLY A 136 3.80 -0.16 -1.81
N LEU A 137 3.57 0.91 -1.03
CA LEU A 137 2.44 1.82 -1.25
C LEU A 137 2.62 2.65 -2.53
N ILE A 138 3.73 3.41 -2.60
CA ILE A 138 4.01 4.28 -3.74
C ILE A 138 4.18 3.49 -5.04
N GLY A 139 4.73 2.28 -4.99
CA GLY A 139 4.87 1.40 -6.15
C GLY A 139 3.51 0.97 -6.71
N GLY A 140 2.55 0.60 -5.86
CA GLY A 140 1.18 0.29 -6.28
C GLY A 140 0.47 1.51 -6.88
N ILE A 141 0.58 2.68 -6.23
CA ILE A 141 -0.02 3.94 -6.70
C ILE A 141 0.60 4.38 -8.04
N ALA A 142 1.93 4.31 -8.17
CA ALA A 142 2.63 4.65 -9.39
C ALA A 142 2.23 3.74 -10.56
N ALA A 143 2.06 2.44 -10.31
CA ALA A 143 1.56 1.50 -11.32
C ALA A 143 0.13 1.82 -11.77
N TRP A 144 -0.74 2.29 -10.87
CA TRP A 144 -2.11 2.70 -11.22
C TRP A 144 -2.15 3.96 -12.08
N PHE A 145 -1.43 5.01 -11.67
CA PHE A 145 -1.44 6.29 -12.38
C PHE A 145 -0.58 6.28 -13.64
N ALA A 146 0.47 5.45 -13.70
CA ALA A 146 1.33 5.25 -14.87
C ALA A 146 1.81 6.58 -15.50
N GLY A 147 2.21 7.54 -14.66
CA GLY A 147 2.73 8.84 -15.09
C GLY A 147 1.67 9.89 -15.48
N ARG A 148 0.37 9.59 -15.34
CA ARG A 148 -0.72 10.54 -15.65
C ARG A 148 -0.82 11.71 -14.67
N ILE A 149 -0.28 11.56 -13.47
CA ILE A 149 -0.19 12.61 -12.45
C ILE A 149 1.23 12.67 -11.90
N ARG A 150 1.57 13.78 -11.23
CA ARG A 150 2.82 13.90 -10.48
C ARG A 150 2.70 13.14 -9.17
N ILE A 151 3.63 12.23 -8.90
CA ILE A 151 3.71 11.53 -7.60
C ILE A 151 4.99 11.98 -6.90
N ILE A 152 4.86 12.45 -5.67
CA ILE A 152 5.98 12.95 -4.85
C ILE A 152 6.15 12.01 -3.65
N ALA A 153 7.31 11.37 -3.57
CA ALA A 153 7.71 10.59 -2.41
C ALA A 153 8.06 11.51 -1.23
N VAL A 154 7.61 11.14 -0.04
CA VAL A 154 7.92 11.84 1.21
C VAL A 154 8.51 10.85 2.21
N GLU A 155 9.72 11.15 2.70
CA GLU A 155 10.48 10.31 3.62
C GLU A 155 11.01 11.14 4.81
N PRO A 156 11.27 10.51 5.96
CA PRO A 156 11.94 11.17 7.07
C PRO A 156 13.44 11.38 6.78
N GLU A 157 13.96 12.56 7.14
CA GLU A 157 15.38 12.91 6.97
C GLU A 157 16.33 11.93 7.70
N GLY A 158 15.92 11.41 8.86
CA GLY A 158 16.75 10.50 9.68
C GLY A 158 16.75 9.04 9.24
N ALA A 159 15.94 8.66 8.24
CA ALA A 159 15.86 7.29 7.73
C ALA A 159 15.38 7.25 6.26
N PRO A 160 16.10 7.89 5.33
CA PRO A 160 15.76 7.86 3.90
C PRO A 160 15.96 6.44 3.35
N THR A 161 15.07 6.00 2.46
CA THR A 161 15.15 4.66 1.85
C THR A 161 15.26 4.69 0.32
N LEU A 162 15.06 5.86 -0.30
CA LEU A 162 15.33 6.12 -1.73
C LEU A 162 16.66 6.85 -1.97
#